data_AF-A0A1B6G5R2-F1
#
_entry.id   AF-A0A1B6G5R2-F1
#
_cell.length_a   1.000
_cell.length_b   1.000
_cell.length_c   1.000
_cell.angle_alpha   90.00
_cell.angle_beta   90.00
_cell.angle_gamma   90.00
#
_symmetry.space_group_name_H-M   'P 1'
#
loop_
_entity.id
_entity.type
_entity.pdbx_description
1 polymer ?
#
loop_
_entity_poly.entity_id
_entity_poly.type
_entity_poly.pdbx_seq_one_letter_code
_entity_poly.pdbx_strand_id
1 'polypeptide(L)'
;LKDGIRYGLKGMVADPEECDMEELTVLKTIPNSLAVFCLATYGEGDPTDNAMEFYEWLTNSSPNLSGLNYAVFGLGNKTYEHYNEIGINVDKRLEELGATRIVELGLGDDDSNIEDDFITWKDKFWPAVCEYFGVENRGEDISIRQYKLTELTDIYSDKVFSGEISRLHSFIYQRPPYDQKNPYLAKITVNRELHQGGDRSCMHIELDIEGSKMRYEAG
;
A
#
# COMPACT_ATOMS: atom_id res chain seq x y z
N LEU A 1 -5.42 -7.15 -9.85
CA LEU A 1 -5.18 -8.60 -9.75
C LEU A 1 -5.38 -9.29 -11.10
N LYS A 2 -4.33 -9.36 -11.94
CA LYS A 2 -4.42 -10.03 -13.25
C LYS A 2 -4.51 -11.55 -13.10
N ASP A 3 -3.86 -12.09 -12.07
CA ASP A 3 -3.84 -13.53 -11.84
C ASP A 3 -5.18 -14.07 -11.36
N GLY A 4 -5.98 -13.29 -10.63
CA GLY A 4 -7.33 -13.70 -10.23
C GLY A 4 -8.23 -14.10 -11.40
N ILE A 5 -8.05 -13.47 -12.57
CA ILE A 5 -8.80 -13.78 -13.79
C ILE A 5 -8.51 -15.22 -14.26
N ARG A 6 -7.27 -15.70 -14.06
CA ARG A 6 -6.88 -17.09 -14.36
C ARG A 6 -7.70 -18.09 -13.56
N TYR A 7 -8.17 -17.69 -12.38
CA TYR A 7 -8.96 -18.52 -11.47
C TYR A 7 -10.46 -18.20 -11.54
N GLY A 8 -10.89 -17.39 -12.51
CA GLY A 8 -12.29 -16.95 -12.64
C GLY A 8 -12.75 -15.98 -11.54
N LEU A 9 -11.81 -15.42 -10.76
CA LEU A 9 -12.06 -14.44 -9.72
C LEU A 9 -11.85 -13.02 -10.27
N LYS A 10 -12.67 -12.09 -9.79
CA LYS A 10 -12.48 -10.65 -10.04
C LYS A 10 -11.93 -10.02 -8.78
N GLY A 11 -10.75 -9.41 -8.89
CA GLY A 11 -10.11 -8.72 -7.79
C GLY A 11 -10.05 -7.22 -8.01
N MET A 12 -10.12 -6.47 -6.92
CA MET A 12 -9.83 -5.04 -6.86
C MET A 12 -8.67 -4.80 -5.89
N VAL A 13 -8.00 -3.65 -6.03
CA VAL A 13 -7.03 -3.16 -5.04
C VAL A 13 -7.64 -1.93 -4.44
N ALA A 14 -7.55 -1.81 -3.12
CA ALA A 14 -8.08 -0.69 -2.38
C ALA A 14 -7.05 -0.21 -1.36
N ASP A 15 -7.00 1.09 -1.15
CA ASP A 15 -6.29 1.68 -0.03
C ASP A 15 -7.21 1.60 1.21
N PRO A 16 -6.78 0.99 2.34
CA PRO A 16 -7.60 0.95 3.54
C PRO A 16 -8.05 2.34 4.01
N GLU A 17 -7.26 3.40 3.83
CA GLU A 17 -7.64 4.77 4.21
C GLU A 17 -8.87 5.28 3.41
N GLU A 18 -9.11 4.73 2.22
CA GLU A 18 -10.22 5.13 1.35
C GLU A 18 -11.45 4.20 1.49
N CYS A 19 -11.44 3.26 2.44
CA CYS A 19 -12.48 2.25 2.63
C CYS A 19 -13.20 2.39 3.98
N ASP A 20 -14.48 2.00 4.02
CA ASP A 20 -15.19 1.76 5.29
C ASP A 20 -14.93 0.33 5.77
N MET A 21 -14.26 0.18 6.91
CA MET A 21 -13.88 -1.13 7.45
C MET A 21 -15.07 -2.00 7.84
N GLU A 22 -16.25 -1.40 8.09
CA GLU A 22 -17.48 -2.16 8.33
C GLU A 22 -17.89 -3.00 7.10
N GLU A 23 -17.42 -2.66 5.89
CA GLU A 23 -17.65 -3.47 4.69
C GLU A 23 -17.07 -4.89 4.80
N LEU A 24 -16.02 -5.09 5.60
CA LEU A 24 -15.45 -6.43 5.85
C LEU A 24 -16.47 -7.37 6.51
N THR A 25 -17.39 -6.85 7.33
CA THR A 25 -18.41 -7.65 8.01
C THR A 25 -19.48 -8.19 7.06
N VAL A 26 -19.70 -7.49 5.94
CA VAL A 26 -20.67 -7.86 4.90
C VAL A 26 -20.03 -8.57 3.70
N LEU A 27 -18.70 -8.66 3.64
CA LEU A 27 -17.99 -9.30 2.52
C LEU A 27 -18.44 -10.76 2.30
N LYS A 28 -18.79 -11.46 3.39
CA LYS A 28 -19.38 -12.82 3.37
C LYS A 28 -20.66 -12.98 2.55
N THR A 29 -21.34 -11.87 2.21
CA THR A 29 -22.53 -11.89 1.36
C THR A 29 -22.18 -12.11 -0.11
N ILE A 30 -20.92 -11.90 -0.51
CA ILE A 30 -20.44 -12.13 -1.86
C ILE A 30 -19.96 -13.58 -1.97
N PRO A 31 -20.48 -14.38 -2.92
CA PRO A 31 -20.02 -15.75 -3.13
C PRO A 31 -18.52 -15.79 -3.44
N ASN A 32 -17.80 -16.72 -2.81
CA ASN A 32 -16.35 -16.89 -2.97
C ASN A 32 -15.54 -15.61 -2.67
N SER A 33 -16.02 -14.79 -1.72
CA SER A 33 -15.30 -13.61 -1.27
C SER A 33 -14.01 -13.96 -0.55
N LEU A 34 -12.96 -13.17 -0.80
CA LEU A 34 -11.65 -13.26 -0.16
C LEU A 34 -11.07 -11.85 0.02
N ALA A 35 -10.62 -11.52 1.22
CA ALA A 35 -9.83 -10.32 1.49
C ALA A 35 -8.34 -10.68 1.59
N VAL A 36 -7.47 -9.96 0.89
CA VAL A 36 -6.02 -10.16 0.97
C VAL A 36 -5.38 -8.87 1.48
N PHE A 37 -4.62 -8.96 2.55
CA PHE A 37 -3.96 -7.83 3.18
C PHE A 37 -2.45 -7.90 2.92
N CYS A 38 -1.92 -6.90 2.22
CA CYS A 38 -0.48 -6.71 2.06
C CYS A 38 -0.07 -5.52 2.93
N LEU A 39 0.56 -5.79 4.07
CA LEU A 39 0.74 -4.79 5.14
C LEU A 39 2.22 -4.62 5.46
N ALA A 40 2.72 -3.39 5.35
CA ALA A 40 4.07 -3.06 5.78
C ALA A 40 4.09 -2.63 7.26
N THR A 41 5.20 -2.93 7.94
CA THR A 41 5.50 -2.43 9.28
C THR A 41 6.44 -1.22 9.15
N TYR A 42 6.14 -0.13 9.86
CA TYR A 42 6.89 1.12 9.80
C TYR A 42 7.29 1.58 11.22
N GLY A 43 8.27 2.50 11.29
CA GLY A 43 8.74 3.04 12.58
C GLY A 43 9.18 1.97 13.56
N GLU A 44 8.62 2.01 14.77
CA GLU A 44 8.91 1.10 15.88
C GLU A 44 7.87 -0.03 16.00
N GLY A 45 7.47 -0.61 14.86
CA GLY A 45 6.47 -1.68 14.82
C GLY A 45 5.03 -1.22 14.54
N ASP A 46 4.87 0.02 14.07
CA ASP A 46 3.59 0.67 13.80
C ASP A 46 3.06 0.36 12.38
N PRO A 47 1.74 0.49 12.14
CA PRO A 47 1.20 0.41 10.78
C PRO A 47 1.66 1.61 9.94
N THR A 48 1.61 1.45 8.61
CA THR A 48 1.75 2.59 7.69
C THR A 48 0.62 3.60 7.90
N ASP A 49 0.87 4.88 7.61
CA ASP A 49 -0.10 5.97 7.84
C ASP A 49 -1.50 5.65 7.30
N ASN A 50 -1.58 5.12 6.07
CA ASN A 50 -2.84 4.77 5.41
C ASN A 50 -3.54 3.54 6.01
N ALA A 51 -2.86 2.73 6.82
CA ALA A 51 -3.41 1.55 7.49
C ALA A 51 -3.74 1.78 8.97
N MET A 52 -3.45 2.98 9.51
CA MET A 52 -3.62 3.32 10.92
C MET A 52 -5.08 3.13 11.37
N GLU A 53 -6.04 3.73 10.67
CA GLU A 53 -7.47 3.64 11.01
C GLU A 53 -7.99 2.20 10.95
N PHE A 54 -7.54 1.42 9.95
CA PHE A 54 -7.87 0.00 9.86
C PHE A 54 -7.34 -0.79 11.06
N TYR A 55 -6.07 -0.58 11.42
CA TYR A 55 -5.45 -1.26 12.53
C TYR A 55 -6.13 -0.92 13.86
N GLU A 56 -6.44 0.35 14.10
CA GLU A 56 -7.19 0.81 15.28
C GLU A 56 -8.59 0.22 15.31
N TRP A 57 -9.33 0.22 14.20
CA TRP A 57 -10.64 -0.41 14.13
C TRP A 57 -10.53 -1.90 14.49
N LEU A 58 -9.61 -2.65 13.87
CA LEU A 58 -9.47 -4.08 14.06
C LEU A 58 -9.08 -4.44 15.51
N THR A 59 -8.21 -3.64 16.15
CA THR A 59 -7.72 -3.88 17.51
C THR A 59 -8.69 -3.41 18.59
N ASN A 60 -9.29 -2.22 18.44
CA ASN A 60 -10.13 -1.61 19.45
C ASN A 60 -11.60 -2.03 19.37
N SER A 61 -12.06 -2.48 18.20
CA SER A 61 -13.42 -2.99 18.03
C SER A 61 -13.47 -4.52 18.17
N SER A 62 -14.68 -5.09 18.16
CA SER A 62 -14.91 -6.55 18.21
C SER A 62 -15.96 -6.97 17.18
N PRO A 63 -15.71 -6.73 15.88
CA PRO A 63 -16.65 -7.04 14.83
C PRO A 63 -16.72 -8.55 14.66
N ASN A 64 -17.89 -9.07 14.34
CA ASN A 64 -18.03 -10.48 14.03
C ASN A 64 -17.62 -10.72 12.56
N LEU A 65 -16.41 -11.23 12.36
CA LEU A 65 -15.86 -11.55 11.04
C LEU A 65 -16.08 -13.02 10.64
N SER A 66 -16.98 -13.72 11.33
CA SER A 66 -17.39 -15.08 10.95
C SER A 66 -17.88 -15.11 9.50
N GLY A 67 -17.24 -15.95 8.69
CA GLY A 67 -17.52 -16.10 7.25
C GLY A 67 -16.66 -15.22 6.34
N LEU A 68 -15.81 -14.33 6.89
CA LEU A 68 -14.78 -13.64 6.13
C LEU A 68 -13.64 -14.63 5.85
N ASN A 69 -13.30 -14.83 4.58
CA ASN A 69 -12.08 -15.54 4.18
C ASN A 69 -10.97 -14.53 3.98
N TYR A 70 -9.77 -14.80 4.51
CA TYR A 70 -8.66 -13.87 4.39
C TYR A 70 -7.30 -14.54 4.16
N ALA A 71 -6.36 -13.73 3.70
CA ALA A 71 -4.93 -14.04 3.66
C ALA A 71 -4.12 -12.77 3.97
N VAL A 72 -2.96 -12.91 4.60
CA VAL A 72 -2.08 -11.79 4.95
C VAL A 72 -0.67 -12.06 4.42
N PHE A 73 -0.07 -11.04 3.82
CA PHE A 73 1.36 -10.98 3.51
C PHE A 73 1.94 -9.75 4.20
N GLY A 74 2.78 -9.96 5.19
CA GLY A 74 3.52 -8.91 5.88
C GLY A 74 4.76 -8.51 5.09
N LEU A 75 5.05 -7.21 5.07
CA LEU A 75 6.30 -6.64 4.58
C LEU A 75 7.06 -6.07 5.79
N GLY A 76 8.23 -6.62 6.08
CA GLY A 76 9.08 -6.19 7.17
C GLY A 76 10.56 -6.27 6.80
N ASN A 77 11.42 -6.02 7.77
CA ASN A 77 12.87 -6.07 7.59
C ASN A 77 13.51 -6.55 8.91
N LYS A 78 14.29 -7.64 8.87
CA LYS A 78 14.85 -8.26 10.09
C LYS A 78 15.91 -7.43 10.80
N THR A 79 16.38 -6.33 10.20
CA THR A 79 17.29 -5.39 10.86
C THR A 79 16.58 -4.51 11.89
N TYR A 80 15.25 -4.47 11.88
CA TYR A 80 14.42 -3.76 12.86
C TYR A 80 14.01 -4.71 13.99
N GLU A 81 13.77 -4.15 15.18
CA GLU A 81 13.34 -4.90 16.36
C GLU A 81 11.99 -5.59 16.14
N HIS A 82 11.03 -4.87 15.53
CA HIS A 82 9.66 -5.30 15.32
C HIS A 82 9.43 -5.86 13.91
N TYR A 83 10.06 -7.00 13.59
CA TYR A 83 9.94 -7.66 12.28
C TYR A 83 8.51 -8.13 11.99
N ASN A 84 7.87 -7.53 10.97
CA ASN A 84 6.52 -7.90 10.48
C ASN A 84 5.40 -7.77 11.52
N GLU A 85 5.60 -6.98 12.58
CA GLU A 85 4.68 -6.83 13.72
C GLU A 85 3.22 -6.61 13.28
N ILE A 86 2.99 -5.74 12.29
CA ILE A 86 1.65 -5.41 11.81
C ILE A 86 1.00 -6.56 11.05
N GLY A 87 1.75 -7.23 10.17
CA GLY A 87 1.24 -8.40 9.46
C GLY A 87 0.86 -9.53 10.43
N ILE A 88 1.71 -9.77 11.44
CA ILE A 88 1.48 -10.77 12.49
C ILE A 88 0.24 -10.42 13.33
N ASN A 89 0.13 -9.18 13.77
CA ASN A 89 -0.97 -8.73 14.62
C ASN A 89 -2.31 -8.75 13.88
N VAL A 90 -2.36 -8.29 12.63
CA VAL A 90 -3.58 -8.33 11.82
C VAL A 90 -4.00 -9.77 11.51
N ASP A 91 -3.07 -10.64 11.11
CA ASP A 91 -3.37 -12.04 10.84
C ASP A 91 -3.97 -12.75 12.07
N LYS A 92 -3.36 -12.56 13.23
CA LYS A 92 -3.85 -13.11 14.51
C LYS A 92 -5.21 -12.53 14.88
N ARG A 93 -5.39 -11.21 14.77
CA ARG A 93 -6.62 -10.54 15.19
C ARG A 93 -7.81 -10.91 14.31
N LEU A 94 -7.61 -11.09 13.01
CA LEU A 94 -8.66 -11.57 12.10
C LEU A 94 -9.17 -12.97 12.51
N GLU A 95 -8.26 -13.88 12.87
CA GLU A 95 -8.62 -15.22 13.37
C GLU A 95 -9.38 -15.15 14.70
N GLU A 96 -8.94 -14.33 15.65
CA GLU A 96 -9.64 -14.11 16.93
C GLU A 96 -11.08 -13.58 16.75
N LEU A 97 -11.33 -12.80 15.70
CA LEU A 97 -12.64 -12.24 15.35
C LEU A 97 -13.52 -13.19 14.52
N GLY A 98 -13.04 -14.41 14.25
CA GLY A 98 -13.78 -15.50 13.59
C GLY A 98 -13.59 -15.58 12.08
N ALA A 99 -12.69 -14.79 11.49
CA ALA A 99 -12.34 -14.93 10.08
C ALA A 99 -11.59 -16.24 9.81
N THR A 100 -11.69 -16.76 8.59
CA THR A 100 -11.05 -18.00 8.16
C THR A 100 -9.81 -17.69 7.33
N ARG A 101 -8.64 -18.09 7.84
CA ARG A 101 -7.35 -17.99 7.13
C ARG A 101 -7.28 -19.03 6.02
N ILE A 102 -7.00 -18.58 4.78
CA ILE A 102 -6.92 -19.48 3.60
C ILE A 102 -5.51 -20.03 3.39
N VAL A 103 -4.48 -19.25 3.69
CA VAL A 103 -3.07 -19.65 3.58
C VAL A 103 -2.30 -19.07 4.76
N GLU A 104 -1.20 -19.72 5.15
CA GLU A 104 -0.30 -19.22 6.19
C GLU A 104 0.15 -17.76 5.91
N LEU A 105 0.34 -17.00 6.99
CA LEU A 105 0.88 -15.64 6.94
C LEU A 105 2.22 -15.64 6.21
N GLY A 106 2.36 -14.78 5.19
CA GLY A 106 3.64 -14.49 4.57
C GLY A 106 4.44 -13.48 5.38
N LEU A 107 5.75 -13.69 5.51
CA LEU A 107 6.67 -12.81 6.23
C LEU A 107 7.79 -12.41 5.28
N GLY A 108 7.62 -11.30 4.55
CA GLY A 108 8.63 -10.76 3.65
C GLY A 108 9.73 -10.01 4.38
N ASP A 109 10.97 -10.13 3.90
CA ASP A 109 12.16 -9.51 4.47
C ASP A 109 12.92 -8.63 3.47
N ASP A 110 12.79 -7.31 3.63
CA ASP A 110 13.45 -6.31 2.78
C ASP A 110 14.97 -6.20 3.01
N ASP A 111 15.51 -6.79 4.09
CA ASP A 111 16.98 -6.92 4.26
C ASP A 111 17.59 -7.91 3.26
N SER A 112 16.78 -8.87 2.80
CA SER A 112 17.21 -9.91 1.87
C SER A 112 16.58 -9.74 0.49
N ASN A 113 15.49 -10.46 0.20
CA ASN A 113 14.78 -10.34 -1.07
C ASN A 113 13.28 -10.57 -0.88
N ILE A 114 12.59 -9.47 -0.57
CA ILE A 114 11.15 -9.48 -0.35
C ILE A 114 10.34 -9.93 -1.58
N GLU A 115 10.86 -9.74 -2.80
CA GLU A 115 10.21 -10.20 -4.02
C GLU A 115 10.18 -11.73 -4.09
N ASP A 116 11.29 -12.40 -3.76
CA ASP A 116 11.36 -13.87 -3.73
C ASP A 116 10.46 -14.44 -2.62
N ASP A 117 10.40 -13.77 -1.46
CA ASP A 117 9.49 -14.13 -0.37
C ASP A 117 8.02 -14.02 -0.82
N PHE A 118 7.67 -12.94 -1.51
CA PHE A 118 6.32 -12.73 -2.04
C PHE A 118 5.96 -13.76 -3.10
N ILE A 119 6.88 -14.06 -4.04
CA ILE A 119 6.68 -15.09 -5.06
C ILE A 119 6.44 -16.45 -4.40
N THR A 120 7.27 -16.82 -3.42
CA THR A 120 7.15 -18.08 -2.68
C THR A 120 5.82 -18.19 -1.96
N TRP A 121 5.38 -17.12 -1.30
CA TRP A 121 4.06 -17.08 -0.66
C TRP A 121 2.92 -17.16 -1.67
N LYS A 122 2.99 -16.40 -2.77
CA LYS A 122 2.00 -16.39 -3.86
C LYS A 122 1.82 -17.78 -4.49
N ASP A 123 2.92 -18.53 -4.62
CA ASP A 123 2.90 -19.87 -5.20
C ASP A 123 2.22 -20.91 -4.29
N LYS A 124 2.09 -20.63 -2.99
CA LYS A 124 1.23 -21.37 -2.05
C LYS A 124 -0.20 -20.83 -1.99
N PHE A 125 -0.35 -19.51 -2.06
CA PHE A 125 -1.62 -18.80 -1.99
C PHE A 125 -2.61 -19.28 -3.05
N TRP A 126 -2.23 -19.28 -4.33
CA TRP A 126 -3.17 -19.63 -5.40
C TRP A 126 -3.67 -21.08 -5.35
N PRO A 127 -2.82 -22.10 -5.12
CA PRO A 127 -3.29 -23.46 -4.87
C PRO A 127 -4.28 -23.57 -3.70
N ALA A 128 -4.01 -22.90 -2.58
CA ALA A 128 -4.91 -22.89 -1.42
C ALA A 128 -6.27 -22.26 -1.74
N VAL A 129 -6.29 -21.14 -2.48
CA VAL A 129 -7.52 -20.50 -2.97
C VAL A 129 -8.30 -21.43 -3.90
N CYS A 130 -7.61 -22.16 -4.79
CA CYS A 130 -8.25 -23.12 -5.70
C CYS A 130 -8.91 -24.26 -4.95
N GLU A 131 -8.19 -24.87 -4.01
CA GLU A 131 -8.69 -25.96 -3.18
C GLU A 131 -9.89 -25.53 -2.33
N TYR A 132 -9.80 -24.37 -1.69
CA TYR A 132 -10.84 -23.87 -0.79
C TYR A 132 -12.14 -23.50 -1.52
N PHE A 133 -12.05 -22.77 -2.64
CA PHE A 133 -13.23 -22.34 -3.40
C PHE A 133 -13.66 -23.31 -4.50
N GLY A 134 -12.93 -24.40 -4.72
CA GLY A 134 -13.18 -25.34 -5.81
C GLY A 134 -13.07 -24.71 -7.20
N VAL A 135 -12.14 -23.75 -7.37
CA VAL A 135 -11.90 -23.09 -8.66
C VAL A 135 -10.68 -23.69 -9.35
N GLU A 136 -10.76 -23.86 -10.67
CA GLU A 136 -9.66 -24.39 -11.47
C GLU A 136 -8.85 -23.26 -12.11
N ASN A 137 -7.54 -23.50 -12.26
CA ASN A 137 -6.67 -22.64 -13.05
C ASN A 137 -7.04 -22.79 -14.53
N ARG A 138 -7.54 -21.72 -15.14
CA ARG A 138 -7.92 -21.70 -16.56
C ARG A 138 -6.74 -21.61 -17.51
N GLY A 139 -5.50 -21.52 -17.01
CA GLY A 139 -4.27 -21.77 -17.76
C GLY A 139 -3.92 -20.77 -18.85
N GLU A 140 -4.74 -19.73 -19.07
CA GLU A 140 -4.46 -18.74 -20.10
C GLU A 140 -3.60 -17.61 -19.52
N ASP A 141 -2.31 -17.61 -19.84
CA ASP A 141 -1.44 -16.44 -19.71
C ASP A 141 -1.92 -15.35 -20.67
N ILE A 142 -3.00 -14.66 -20.31
CA ILE A 142 -3.51 -13.54 -21.09
C ILE A 142 -2.70 -12.30 -20.70
N SER A 143 -2.09 -11.64 -21.69
CA SER A 143 -1.52 -10.31 -21.50
C SER A 143 -2.66 -9.30 -21.32
N ILE A 144 -3.10 -9.12 -20.08
CA ILE A 144 -4.18 -8.19 -19.74
C ILE A 144 -3.58 -6.82 -19.44
N ARG A 145 -3.99 -5.81 -20.21
CA ARG A 145 -3.63 -4.40 -19.96
C ARG A 145 -4.64 -3.78 -19.00
N GLN A 146 -4.15 -3.10 -17.97
CA GLN A 146 -4.99 -2.33 -17.04
C GLN A 146 -5.41 -0.98 -17.63
N TYR A 147 -4.59 -0.41 -18.52
CA TYR A 147 -4.81 0.89 -19.12
C TYR A 147 -4.93 0.79 -20.64
N LYS A 148 -5.73 1.69 -21.22
CA LYS A 148 -5.87 1.88 -22.66
C LYS A 148 -5.20 3.19 -23.06
N LEU A 149 -4.31 3.13 -24.05
CA LEU A 149 -3.75 4.32 -24.67
C LEU A 149 -4.84 5.04 -25.47
N THR A 150 -4.98 6.35 -25.24
CA THR A 150 -5.82 7.24 -26.04
C THR A 150 -4.98 8.46 -26.41
N GLU A 151 -4.67 8.60 -27.69
CA GLU A 151 -3.96 9.77 -28.20
C GLU A 151 -4.92 10.96 -28.32
N LEU A 152 -4.48 12.13 -27.89
CA LEU A 152 -5.26 13.37 -27.95
C LEU A 152 -4.66 14.25 -29.06
N THR A 153 -5.46 14.58 -30.08
CA THR A 153 -5.02 15.38 -31.25
C THR A 153 -5.20 16.88 -31.04
N ASP A 154 -6.20 17.28 -30.28
CA ASP A 154 -6.58 18.69 -30.05
C ASP A 154 -6.39 19.04 -28.57
N ILE A 155 -5.14 19.12 -28.15
CA ILE A 155 -4.77 19.39 -26.77
C ILE A 155 -4.64 20.90 -26.55
N TYR A 156 -5.44 21.44 -25.63
CA TYR A 156 -5.14 22.73 -25.03
C TYR A 156 -4.12 22.51 -23.91
N SER A 157 -3.01 23.26 -23.96
CA SER A 157 -1.89 23.09 -23.00
C SER A 157 -2.32 23.27 -21.54
N ASP A 158 -3.43 23.97 -21.29
CA ASP A 158 -4.00 24.20 -19.96
C ASP A 158 -4.73 22.98 -19.38
N LYS A 159 -4.84 21.85 -20.09
CA LYS A 159 -5.47 20.60 -19.60
C LYS A 159 -4.49 19.44 -19.44
N VAL A 160 -3.20 19.72 -19.48
CA VAL A 160 -2.13 18.71 -19.46
C VAL A 160 -1.34 18.85 -18.17
N PHE A 161 -1.20 17.75 -17.45
CA PHE A 161 -0.27 17.68 -16.32
C PHE A 161 1.17 17.87 -16.82
N SER A 162 1.93 18.69 -16.11
CA SER A 162 3.30 19.07 -16.44
C SER A 162 4.33 18.66 -15.36
N GLY A 163 3.87 17.93 -14.34
CA GLY A 163 4.69 17.42 -13.25
C GLY A 163 3.97 17.41 -11.89
N GLU A 164 2.77 17.97 -11.81
CA GLU A 164 1.97 18.01 -10.58
C GLU A 164 1.52 16.61 -10.15
N ILE A 165 1.39 16.40 -8.84
CA ILE A 165 1.08 15.09 -8.24
C ILE A 165 -0.36 14.64 -8.47
N SER A 166 -1.34 15.51 -8.23
CA SER A 166 -2.76 15.11 -8.25
C SER A 166 -3.67 16.13 -8.91
N ARG A 167 -3.60 17.41 -8.51
CA ARG A 167 -4.45 18.46 -9.05
C ARG A 167 -3.72 19.23 -10.15
N LEU A 168 -4.35 19.31 -11.32
CA LEU A 168 -3.83 20.08 -12.45
C LEU A 168 -3.57 21.54 -12.04
N HIS A 169 -2.41 22.08 -12.43
CA HIS A 169 -1.90 23.41 -12.08
C HIS A 169 -1.61 23.62 -10.59
N SER A 170 -1.58 22.60 -9.74
CA SER A 170 -1.30 22.80 -8.29
C SER A 170 0.09 23.37 -8.03
N PHE A 171 1.07 23.10 -8.90
CA PHE A 171 2.41 23.66 -8.82
C PHE A 171 2.45 25.15 -9.20
N ILE A 172 1.52 25.60 -10.05
CA ILE A 172 1.38 27.00 -10.43
C ILE A 172 0.55 27.76 -9.39
N TYR A 173 -0.57 27.17 -8.96
CA TYR A 173 -1.52 27.76 -8.02
C TYR A 173 -1.44 27.05 -6.67
N GLN A 174 -0.35 27.30 -5.95
CA GLN A 174 -0.06 26.74 -4.64
C GLN A 174 -1.07 27.25 -3.60
N ARG A 175 -1.78 26.32 -2.95
CA ARG A 175 -2.77 26.62 -1.90
C ARG A 175 -2.63 25.58 -0.78
N PRO A 176 -2.54 26.01 0.50
CA PRO A 176 -2.53 25.09 1.63
C PRO A 176 -3.92 24.45 1.85
N PRO A 177 -4.01 23.32 2.59
CA PRO A 177 -2.91 22.60 3.23
C PRO A 177 -2.01 21.89 2.20
N TYR A 178 -0.74 21.69 2.57
CA TYR A 178 0.23 20.95 1.76
C TYR A 178 0.50 19.60 2.41
N ASP A 179 0.50 18.55 1.59
CA ASP A 179 0.62 17.15 1.97
C ASP A 179 1.18 16.33 0.79
N GLN A 180 1.14 15.00 0.87
CA GLN A 180 1.64 14.11 -0.17
C GLN A 180 0.90 14.29 -1.53
N LYS A 181 -0.39 14.64 -1.51
CA LYS A 181 -1.22 14.84 -2.73
C LYS A 181 -1.11 16.28 -3.25
N ASN A 182 -0.62 17.23 -2.43
CA ASN A 182 -0.41 18.63 -2.77
C ASN A 182 0.88 19.18 -2.15
N PRO A 183 2.06 18.92 -2.72
CA PRO A 183 3.32 19.36 -2.11
C PRO A 183 3.56 20.87 -2.27
N TYR A 184 4.29 21.45 -1.32
CA TYR A 184 4.74 22.84 -1.39
C TYR A 184 6.05 22.94 -2.20
N LEU A 185 6.09 23.84 -3.18
CA LEU A 185 7.32 24.14 -3.94
C LEU A 185 8.23 25.10 -3.18
N ALA A 186 8.91 24.57 -2.16
CA ALA A 186 9.86 25.31 -1.34
C ALA A 186 11.09 25.77 -2.16
N LYS A 187 11.51 27.01 -1.95
CA LYS A 187 12.72 27.54 -2.59
C LYS A 187 13.95 27.03 -1.87
N ILE A 188 14.92 26.51 -2.62
CA ILE A 188 16.26 26.21 -2.09
C ILE A 188 16.99 27.53 -1.86
N THR A 189 17.30 27.85 -0.60
CA THR A 189 18.04 29.07 -0.21
C THR A 189 19.53 28.81 0.01
N VAL A 190 19.88 27.61 0.47
CA VAL A 190 21.26 27.14 0.60
C VAL A 190 21.39 25.78 -0.06
N ASN A 191 22.51 25.59 -0.77
CA ASN A 191 22.91 24.31 -1.35
C ASN A 191 24.45 24.25 -1.35
N ARG A 192 25.05 23.52 -0.41
CA ARG A 192 26.52 23.48 -0.23
C ARG A 192 27.02 22.08 0.08
N GLU A 193 28.20 21.77 -0.43
CA GLU A 193 28.92 20.53 -0.11
C GLU A 193 29.48 20.58 1.32
N LEU A 194 29.34 19.48 2.05
CA LEU A 194 29.84 19.30 3.42
C LEU A 194 31.19 18.58 3.43
N HIS A 195 31.43 17.69 2.47
CA HIS A 195 32.71 17.03 2.35
C HIS A 195 33.77 17.98 1.76
N GLN A 196 34.99 17.89 2.27
CA GLN A 196 36.11 18.70 1.76
C GLN A 196 36.98 17.94 0.75
N GLY A 197 36.59 16.72 0.38
CA GLY A 197 37.27 15.85 -0.57
C GLY A 197 36.78 14.40 -0.50
N GLY A 198 37.28 13.56 -1.40
CA GLY A 198 36.87 12.16 -1.55
C GLY A 198 36.03 11.93 -2.81
N ASP A 199 35.46 10.72 -2.91
CA ASP A 199 34.63 10.24 -4.02
C ASP A 199 33.12 10.30 -3.72
N ARG A 200 32.74 10.78 -2.53
CA ARG A 200 31.35 10.91 -2.06
C ARG A 200 30.97 12.37 -1.86
N SER A 201 29.73 12.70 -2.20
CA SER A 201 29.13 14.03 -1.95
C SER A 201 28.15 13.95 -0.79
N CYS A 202 28.13 14.98 0.07
CA CYS A 202 27.15 15.16 1.13
C CYS A 202 26.70 16.63 1.15
N MET A 203 25.43 16.88 0.82
CA MET A 203 24.93 18.25 0.62
C MET A 203 24.14 18.74 1.82
N HIS A 204 24.38 19.97 2.24
CA HIS A 204 23.50 20.73 3.13
C HIS A 204 22.56 21.59 2.29
N ILE A 205 21.26 21.38 2.47
CA ILE A 205 20.20 22.08 1.74
C ILE A 205 19.29 22.78 2.75
N GLU A 206 18.98 24.05 2.49
CA GLU A 206 17.95 24.80 3.22
C GLU A 206 16.76 25.07 2.31
N LEU A 207 15.57 24.71 2.78
CA LEU A 207 14.31 24.89 2.08
C LEU A 207 13.50 25.99 2.77
N ASP A 208 13.18 27.04 2.03
CA ASP A 208 12.33 28.12 2.52
C ASP A 208 10.86 27.72 2.46
N ILE A 209 10.25 27.67 3.64
CA ILE A 209 8.84 27.33 3.85
C ILE A 209 8.01 28.54 4.31
N GLU A 210 8.55 29.77 4.27
CA GLU A 210 7.83 30.98 4.62
C GLU A 210 6.55 31.12 3.76
N GLY A 211 5.45 31.52 4.40
CA GLY A 211 4.15 31.66 3.73
C GLY A 211 3.39 30.35 3.45
N SER A 212 4.04 29.18 3.60
CA SER A 212 3.39 27.88 3.36
C SER A 212 2.39 27.47 4.45
N LYS A 213 2.53 28.03 5.66
CA LYS A 213 1.84 27.61 6.90
C LYS A 213 2.19 26.20 7.38
N MET A 214 3.17 25.53 6.76
CA MET A 214 3.67 24.25 7.24
C MET A 214 4.32 24.41 8.63
N ARG A 215 4.25 23.35 9.42
CA ARG A 215 4.86 23.27 10.75
C ARG A 215 5.68 22.00 10.82
N TYR A 216 6.81 22.07 11.51
CA TYR A 216 7.64 20.92 11.83
C TYR A 216 8.27 21.16 13.21
N GLU A 217 8.68 20.09 13.87
CA GLU A 217 9.50 20.14 15.08
C GLU A 217 10.85 19.49 14.79
N ALA A 218 11.86 19.80 15.61
CA ALA A 218 13.12 19.08 15.51
C ALA A 218 12.89 17.63 15.95
N GLY A 219 13.21 16.69 15.07
CA GLY A 219 13.12 15.24 15.29
C GLY A 219 14.38 14.56 14.79
#